data_AF-A0A946F9D8-F1
#
_entry.id   AF-A0A946F9D8-F1
#
_cell.length_a   1.000
_cell.length_b   1.000
_cell.length_c   1.000
_cell.angle_alpha   90.00
_cell.angle_beta   90.00
_cell.angle_gamma   90.00
#
_symmetry.space_group_name_H-M   'P 1'
#
loop_
_entity.id
_entity.type
_entity.pdbx_description
1 polymer ?
#
loop_
_entity_poly.entity_id
_entity_poly.type
_entity_poly.pdbx_seq_one_letter_code
_entity_poly.pdbx_strand_id
1 'polypeptide(L)'
;MEIGSRPLNGYSDRISVRPGESIRFHVSCDGPEAYEARLVRLICADDNPKGAPFRSEPVDAPLNGWHPGQAQIIHAGSHGIVRSCPEFTLAGGFTLQALVMPTTPENGRQGLLGTWSQSEHRGASLIVGDDGAAGLVIGDGKASVFVTTGVPMVKRAWYRLIASFDIQPAKFM
;
A
#
# COMPACT_ATOMS: atom_id res chain seq x y z
N MET A 1 -8.51 6.68 25.24
CA MET A 1 -9.52 5.81 24.60
C MET A 1 -8.73 4.78 23.81
N GLU A 2 -8.39 3.66 24.44
CA GLU A 2 -7.71 2.56 23.73
C GLU A 2 -8.70 2.02 22.71
N ILE A 3 -8.31 2.05 21.43
CA ILE A 3 -8.98 1.25 20.41
C ILE A 3 -8.63 -0.18 20.80
N GLY A 4 -9.50 -0.81 21.60
CA GLY A 4 -9.36 -2.23 21.95
C GLY A 4 -9.13 -3.04 20.69
N SER A 5 -8.24 -4.03 20.77
CA SER A 5 -7.89 -4.86 19.61
C SER A 5 -9.19 -5.30 18.93
N ARG A 6 -9.37 -4.91 17.67
CA ARG A 6 -10.44 -5.42 16.83
C ARG A 6 -9.82 -6.58 16.06
N PRO A 7 -9.87 -7.82 16.61
CA PRO A 7 -9.24 -8.96 15.98
C PRO A 7 -9.88 -9.29 14.64
N LEU A 8 -11.07 -8.77 14.34
CA LEU A 8 -11.79 -9.04 13.10
C LEU A 8 -12.15 -7.75 12.37
N ASN A 9 -11.79 -7.70 11.09
CA ASN A 9 -12.22 -6.67 10.15
C ASN A 9 -12.71 -7.35 8.88
N GLY A 10 -13.75 -6.82 8.25
CA GLY A 10 -14.21 -7.38 6.98
C GLY A 10 -15.03 -6.41 6.15
N TYR A 11 -15.13 -6.74 4.87
CA TYR A 11 -15.91 -5.99 3.89
C TYR A 11 -16.44 -6.94 2.82
N SER A 12 -17.44 -6.50 2.07
CA SER A 12 -17.92 -7.21 0.89
C SER A 12 -17.36 -6.59 -0.39
N ASP A 13 -17.19 -7.40 -1.43
CA ASP A 13 -16.73 -6.90 -2.73
C ASP A 13 -17.78 -6.05 -3.46
N ARG A 14 -19.05 -6.12 -3.03
CA ARG A 14 -20.19 -5.37 -3.57
C ARG A 14 -21.14 -4.96 -2.44
N ILE A 15 -21.94 -3.92 -2.68
CA ILE A 15 -22.91 -3.42 -1.69
C ILE A 15 -24.22 -4.22 -1.70
N SER A 16 -24.61 -4.79 -2.85
CA SER A 16 -25.88 -5.51 -3.03
C SER A 16 -25.80 -6.55 -4.14
N VAL A 17 -26.66 -7.57 -4.07
CA VAL A 17 -26.81 -8.63 -5.08
C VAL A 17 -28.28 -8.98 -5.31
N ARG A 18 -28.60 -9.50 -6.49
CA ARG A 18 -29.91 -10.06 -6.83
C ARG A 18 -29.99 -11.56 -6.50
N PRO A 19 -31.19 -12.15 -6.47
CA PRO A 19 -31.33 -13.61 -6.37
C PRO A 19 -30.52 -14.32 -7.46
N GLY A 20 -29.74 -15.33 -7.06
CA GLY A 20 -28.86 -16.10 -7.96
C GLY A 20 -27.48 -15.49 -8.20
N GLU A 21 -27.21 -14.27 -7.75
CA GLU A 21 -25.87 -13.66 -7.80
C GLU A 21 -25.06 -13.96 -6.54
N SER A 22 -23.73 -13.89 -6.67
CA SER A 22 -22.79 -14.08 -5.55
C SER A 22 -22.25 -12.76 -5.02
N ILE A 23 -22.15 -12.66 -3.70
CA ILE A 23 -21.42 -11.62 -2.96
C ILE A 23 -20.28 -12.30 -2.20
N ARG A 24 -19.09 -11.70 -2.19
CA ARG A 24 -17.93 -12.22 -1.45
C ARG A 24 -17.65 -11.34 -0.25
N PHE A 25 -17.33 -11.98 0.86
CA PHE A 25 -16.89 -11.31 2.08
C PHE A 25 -15.40 -11.60 2.29
N HIS A 26 -14.63 -10.55 2.50
CA HIS A 26 -13.22 -10.61 2.85
C HIS A 26 -13.10 -10.32 4.34
N VAL A 27 -12.51 -11.25 5.10
CA VAL A 27 -12.33 -11.11 6.55
C VAL A 27 -10.84 -11.27 6.90
N SER A 28 -10.29 -10.27 7.56
CA SER A 28 -8.98 -10.31 8.19
C SER A 28 -9.16 -10.58 9.67
N CYS A 29 -8.50 -11.63 10.17
CA CYS A 29 -8.52 -12.07 11.56
C CYS A 29 -7.11 -12.00 12.15
N ASP A 30 -6.89 -11.16 13.14
CA ASP A 30 -5.63 -10.98 13.87
C ASP A 30 -5.74 -11.62 15.26
N GLY A 31 -4.98 -12.70 15.48
CA GLY A 31 -4.94 -13.46 16.73
C GLY A 31 -5.66 -14.82 16.67
N PRO A 32 -7.01 -14.88 16.64
CA PRO A 32 -7.75 -16.14 16.66
C PRO A 32 -7.53 -17.01 15.40
N GLU A 33 -7.49 -18.33 15.60
CA GLU A 33 -7.37 -19.34 14.52
C GLU A 33 -8.66 -19.55 13.73
N ALA A 34 -9.81 -19.15 14.29
CA ALA A 34 -11.11 -19.27 13.65
C ALA A 34 -12.07 -18.17 14.10
N TYR A 35 -13.06 -17.87 13.26
CA TYR A 35 -14.17 -16.97 13.55
C TYR A 35 -15.50 -17.58 13.11
N GLU A 36 -16.58 -17.19 13.77
CA GLU A 36 -17.93 -17.59 13.39
C GLU A 36 -18.59 -16.49 12.54
N ALA A 37 -19.22 -16.85 11.43
CA ALA A 37 -20.03 -15.96 10.60
C ALA A 37 -21.48 -16.45 10.55
N ARG A 38 -22.43 -15.50 10.57
CA ARG A 38 -23.87 -15.79 10.42
C ARG A 38 -24.54 -14.71 9.57
N LEU A 39 -25.45 -15.11 8.68
CA LEU A 39 -26.30 -14.19 7.95
C LEU A 39 -27.50 -13.79 8.82
N VAL A 40 -27.77 -12.49 8.88
CA VAL A 40 -28.93 -11.95 9.60
C VAL A 40 -29.65 -10.92 8.73
N ARG A 41 -30.97 -10.85 8.90
CA ARG A 41 -31.79 -9.73 8.44
C ARG A 41 -31.83 -8.68 9.55
N LEU A 42 -31.16 -7.57 9.33
CA LEU A 42 -31.19 -6.43 10.23
C LEU A 42 -32.56 -5.73 10.16
N ILE A 43 -33.20 -5.48 11.30
CA ILE A 43 -34.52 -4.83 11.41
C ILE A 43 -34.38 -3.47 12.09
N CYS A 44 -33.67 -3.41 13.21
CA CYS A 44 -33.32 -2.18 13.91
C CYS A 44 -31.85 -2.24 14.32
N ALA A 45 -31.08 -1.22 13.95
CA ALA A 45 -29.68 -1.06 14.32
C ALA A 45 -29.42 0.18 15.18
N ASP A 46 -30.47 0.92 15.54
CA ASP A 46 -30.37 2.07 16.44
C ASP A 46 -30.06 1.56 17.86
N ASP A 47 -28.99 2.09 18.44
CA ASP A 47 -28.54 1.77 19.80
C ASP A 47 -29.04 2.79 20.83
N ASN A 48 -29.87 3.76 20.42
CA ASN A 48 -30.49 4.72 21.31
C ASN A 48 -31.32 4.01 22.41
N PRO A 49 -30.97 4.20 23.71
CA PRO A 49 -31.70 3.56 24.81
C PRO A 49 -33.16 3.97 24.94
N LYS A 50 -33.57 5.09 24.32
CA LYS A 50 -34.96 5.58 24.29
C LYS A 50 -35.72 5.18 23.02
N GLY A 51 -35.03 4.53 22.07
CA GLY A 51 -35.58 4.05 20.80
C GLY A 51 -36.08 2.62 20.86
N ALA A 52 -36.43 2.07 19.70
CA ALA A 52 -36.67 0.64 19.56
C ALA A 52 -35.33 -0.12 19.75
N PRO A 53 -35.31 -1.26 20.45
CA PRO A 53 -34.08 -1.99 20.69
C PRO A 53 -33.48 -2.54 19.38
N PHE A 54 -32.16 -2.77 19.38
CA PHE A 54 -31.49 -3.52 18.33
C PHE A 54 -32.24 -4.83 18.07
N ARG A 55 -32.54 -5.10 16.80
CA ARG A 55 -33.27 -6.28 16.37
C ARG A 55 -32.72 -6.81 15.05
N SER A 56 -32.38 -8.08 15.05
CA SER A 56 -32.00 -8.84 13.86
C SER A 56 -32.62 -10.23 13.90
N GLU A 57 -32.90 -10.82 12.74
CA GLU A 57 -33.40 -12.18 12.62
C GLU A 57 -32.38 -13.05 11.88
N PRO A 58 -32.02 -14.24 12.39
CA PRO A 58 -31.14 -15.17 11.68
C PRO A 58 -31.73 -15.56 10.32
N VAL A 59 -30.87 -15.69 9.32
CA VAL A 59 -31.23 -16.22 8.00
C VAL A 59 -30.41 -17.48 7.78
N ASP A 60 -31.08 -18.57 7.42
CA ASP A 60 -30.38 -19.77 7.03
C ASP A 60 -29.60 -19.52 5.74
N ALA A 61 -28.31 -19.83 5.77
CA ALA A 61 -27.39 -19.53 4.68
C ALA A 61 -26.19 -20.49 4.72
N PRO A 62 -25.70 -20.95 3.55
CA PRO A 62 -24.52 -21.82 3.49
C PRO A 62 -23.25 -21.24 4.12
N LEU A 63 -23.17 -19.91 4.27
CA LEU A 63 -22.01 -19.24 4.90
C LEU A 63 -21.99 -19.38 6.43
N ASN A 64 -23.11 -19.77 7.04
CA ASN A 64 -23.23 -19.82 8.50
C ASN A 64 -22.29 -20.89 9.07
N GLY A 65 -21.50 -20.53 10.08
CA GLY A 65 -20.61 -21.46 10.77
C GLY A 65 -19.20 -20.90 11.00
N TRP A 66 -18.28 -21.79 11.32
CA TRP A 66 -16.88 -21.47 11.61
C TRP A 66 -16.03 -21.41 10.35
N HIS A 67 -15.17 -20.40 10.28
CA HIS A 67 -14.23 -20.14 9.19
C HIS A 67 -12.82 -19.96 9.76
N PRO A 68 -11.76 -20.34 9.02
CA PRO A 68 -10.39 -20.14 9.46
C PRO A 68 -10.06 -18.64 9.56
N GLY A 69 -9.45 -18.26 10.68
CA GLY A 69 -8.94 -16.91 10.90
C GLY A 69 -7.58 -16.74 10.23
N GLN A 70 -7.45 -15.70 9.41
CA GLN A 70 -6.18 -15.35 8.77
C GLN A 70 -6.00 -13.83 8.72
N ALA A 71 -4.82 -13.36 9.10
CA ALA A 71 -4.45 -11.97 8.94
C ALA A 71 -4.20 -11.67 7.44
N GLN A 72 -4.87 -10.64 6.93
CA GLN A 72 -4.65 -10.12 5.57
C GLN A 72 -3.94 -8.77 5.64
N ILE A 73 -2.71 -8.71 5.15
CA ILE A 73 -1.90 -7.49 5.16
C ILE A 73 -2.46 -6.48 4.15
N ILE A 74 -2.71 -5.25 4.60
CA ILE A 74 -3.14 -4.15 3.75
C ILE A 74 -1.92 -3.30 3.40
N HIS A 75 -1.54 -3.29 2.12
CA HIS A 75 -0.53 -2.38 1.60
C HIS A 75 -1.17 -1.03 1.27
N ALA A 76 -1.31 -0.18 2.29
CA ALA A 76 -1.93 1.13 2.13
C ALA A 76 -1.04 2.11 1.36
N GLY A 77 -1.67 2.93 0.51
CA GLY A 77 -1.01 3.95 -0.30
C GLY A 77 -1.28 3.77 -1.78
N SER A 78 -1.90 4.78 -2.42
CA SER A 78 -2.10 4.78 -3.87
C SER A 78 -0.76 4.84 -4.59
N HIS A 79 -0.55 3.92 -5.52
CA HIS A 79 0.65 3.86 -6.35
C HIS A 79 0.33 3.25 -7.72
N GLY A 80 1.19 3.50 -8.70
CA GLY A 80 1.15 2.83 -9.99
C GLY A 80 2.09 1.62 -9.98
N ILE A 81 1.65 0.50 -10.55
CA ILE A 81 2.49 -0.68 -10.79
C ILE A 81 2.59 -0.88 -12.29
N VAL A 82 3.82 -0.88 -12.80
CA VAL A 82 4.13 -1.33 -14.15
C VAL A 82 4.79 -2.70 -14.03
N ARG A 83 4.32 -3.69 -14.79
CA ARG A 83 4.94 -5.03 -14.79
C ARG A 83 6.38 -4.91 -15.27
N SER A 84 7.29 -5.57 -14.56
CA SER A 84 8.71 -5.60 -14.95
C SER A 84 8.88 -6.26 -16.31
N CYS A 85 9.77 -5.70 -17.13
CA CYS A 85 10.17 -6.23 -18.43
C CYS A 85 11.70 -6.06 -18.61
N PRO A 86 12.34 -6.83 -19.50
CA PRO A 86 13.80 -6.78 -19.69
C PRO A 86 14.34 -5.38 -19.98
N GLU A 87 13.56 -4.51 -20.62
CA GLU A 87 13.89 -3.12 -20.95
C GLU A 87 14.08 -2.23 -19.72
N PHE A 88 13.53 -2.62 -18.56
CA PHE A 88 13.76 -1.94 -17.28
C PHE A 88 14.99 -2.46 -16.53
N THR A 89 15.75 -3.38 -17.14
CA THR A 89 17.04 -3.81 -16.62
C THR A 89 18.06 -2.70 -16.84
N LEU A 90 18.45 -2.03 -15.76
CA LEU A 90 19.31 -0.83 -15.76
C LEU A 90 20.81 -1.15 -15.99
N ALA A 91 21.14 -2.03 -16.94
CA ALA A 91 22.46 -2.66 -17.08
C ALA A 91 23.55 -1.79 -17.74
N GLY A 92 23.19 -0.68 -18.38
CA GLY A 92 24.12 0.16 -19.17
C GLY A 92 24.06 1.65 -18.86
N GLY A 93 23.46 2.03 -17.74
CA GLY A 93 23.07 3.41 -17.45
C GLY A 93 21.59 3.68 -17.78
N PHE A 94 21.04 4.73 -17.19
CA PHE A 94 19.63 5.09 -17.34
C PHE A 94 19.37 6.54 -16.98
N THR A 95 18.19 7.04 -17.36
CA THR A 95 17.64 8.30 -16.86
C THR A 95 16.23 8.08 -16.37
N LEU A 96 15.92 8.55 -15.16
CA LEU A 96 14.58 8.63 -14.62
C LEU A 96 14.14 10.09 -14.58
N GLN A 97 12.89 10.34 -14.98
CA GLN A 97 12.33 11.69 -14.99
C GLN A 97 10.86 11.66 -14.56
N ALA A 98 10.48 12.62 -13.71
CA ALA A 98 9.10 12.83 -13.29
C ALA A 98 8.79 14.31 -13.05
N LEU A 99 7.54 14.70 -13.30
CA LEU A 99 6.97 15.95 -12.78
C LEU A 99 6.31 15.64 -11.44
N VAL A 100 6.73 16.32 -10.38
CA VAL A 100 6.32 16.03 -9.01
C VAL A 100 5.93 17.31 -8.28
N MET A 101 4.85 17.25 -7.51
CA MET A 101 4.43 18.29 -6.58
C MET A 101 4.36 17.67 -5.17
N PRO A 102 5.40 17.79 -4.34
CA PRO A 102 5.45 17.10 -3.06
C PRO A 102 4.49 17.76 -2.07
N THR A 103 3.58 17.00 -1.47
CA THR A 103 2.64 17.52 -0.46
C THR A 103 3.14 17.36 0.97
N THR A 104 4.10 16.47 1.20
CA THR A 104 4.67 16.15 2.52
C THR A 104 6.17 15.82 2.41
N PRO A 105 7.01 16.68 1.81
CA PRO A 105 8.44 16.39 1.66
C PRO A 105 9.15 16.09 2.99
N GLU A 106 8.63 16.59 4.11
CA GLU A 106 9.12 16.38 5.47
C GLU A 106 8.82 14.99 6.06
N ASN A 107 7.96 14.18 5.41
CA ASN A 107 7.46 12.93 5.97
C ASN A 107 8.35 11.72 5.65
N GLY A 108 9.65 11.87 5.93
CA GLY A 108 10.68 10.87 5.65
C GLY A 108 10.78 10.48 4.18
N ARG A 109 11.58 9.44 3.90
CA ARG A 109 11.82 8.96 2.54
C ARG A 109 10.55 8.50 1.82
N GLN A 110 10.37 8.99 0.60
CA GLN A 110 9.23 8.64 -0.26
C GLN A 110 9.73 8.21 -1.64
N GLY A 111 9.31 7.04 -2.11
CA GLY A 111 9.56 6.59 -3.48
C GLY A 111 8.65 7.28 -4.48
N LEU A 112 9.21 7.75 -5.60
CA LEU A 112 8.47 8.47 -6.64
C LEU A 112 8.31 7.63 -7.92
N LEU A 113 9.42 7.10 -8.45
CA LEU A 113 9.45 6.36 -9.70
C LEU A 113 10.69 5.48 -9.76
N GLY A 114 10.53 4.18 -9.97
CA GLY A 114 11.66 3.28 -10.16
C GLY A 114 11.35 1.80 -9.99
N THR A 115 12.41 1.01 -9.96
CA THR A 115 12.41 -0.45 -9.78
C THR A 115 13.01 -0.87 -8.43
N TRP A 116 13.19 0.08 -7.51
CA TRP A 116 13.82 -0.16 -6.21
C TRP A 116 13.06 -1.20 -5.38
N SER A 117 13.78 -2.24 -4.96
CA SER A 117 13.34 -3.21 -3.97
C SER A 117 14.05 -2.93 -2.64
N GLN A 118 13.28 -2.61 -1.61
CA GLN A 118 13.82 -2.34 -0.28
C GLN A 118 14.37 -3.60 0.39
N SER A 119 13.74 -4.76 0.19
CA SER A 119 14.20 -6.03 0.78
C SER A 119 15.45 -6.58 0.10
N GLU A 120 15.58 -6.37 -1.21
CA GLU A 120 16.72 -6.87 -1.98
C GLU A 120 17.86 -5.85 -2.11
N HIS A 121 17.65 -4.60 -1.68
CA HIS A 121 18.60 -3.50 -1.86
C HIS A 121 19.05 -3.33 -3.33
N ARG A 122 18.12 -3.53 -4.27
CA ARG A 122 18.38 -3.64 -5.71
C ARG A 122 17.49 -2.71 -6.51
N GLY A 123 18.02 -2.19 -7.63
CA GLY A 123 17.30 -1.38 -8.59
C GLY A 123 17.61 0.10 -8.40
N ALA A 124 16.76 0.98 -8.93
CA ALA A 124 16.89 2.42 -8.73
C ALA A 124 15.54 3.10 -8.57
N SER A 125 15.50 4.25 -7.90
CA SER A 125 14.28 5.06 -7.77
C SER A 125 14.57 6.53 -7.54
N LEU A 126 13.81 7.39 -8.21
CA LEU A 126 13.66 8.78 -7.79
C LEU A 126 12.97 8.81 -6.42
N ILE A 127 13.50 9.61 -5.51
CA ILE A 127 12.99 9.71 -4.14
C ILE A 127 12.84 11.16 -3.71
N VAL A 128 11.99 11.37 -2.71
CA VAL A 128 12.20 12.42 -1.72
C VAL A 128 13.04 11.78 -0.59
N GLY A 129 14.16 12.40 -0.25
CA GLY A 129 15.05 11.97 0.83
C GLY A 129 14.47 12.26 2.21
N ASP A 130 15.13 11.74 3.24
CA ASP A 130 14.74 11.95 4.65
C ASP A 130 14.88 13.43 5.09
N ASP A 131 15.67 14.21 4.36
CA ASP A 131 15.84 15.67 4.48
C ASP A 131 14.82 16.48 3.65
N GLY A 132 13.90 15.80 2.94
CA GLY A 132 12.95 16.43 2.03
C GLY A 132 13.54 16.88 0.69
N ALA A 133 14.82 16.58 0.42
CA ALA A 133 15.47 16.89 -0.84
C ALA A 133 15.10 15.87 -1.92
N ALA A 134 15.10 16.28 -3.18
CA ALA A 134 14.98 15.33 -4.29
C ALA A 134 16.24 14.47 -4.38
N GLY A 135 16.10 13.20 -4.75
CA GLY A 135 17.26 12.31 -4.87
C GLY A 135 17.04 11.09 -5.73
N LEU A 136 18.09 10.28 -5.79
CA LEU A 136 18.15 8.96 -6.42
C LEU A 136 18.67 7.95 -5.39
N VAL A 137 17.98 6.82 -5.26
CA VAL A 137 18.57 5.60 -4.70
C VAL A 137 18.92 4.65 -5.84
N ILE A 138 20.08 3.99 -5.75
CA ILE A 138 20.49 2.91 -6.64
C ILE A 138 21.22 1.83 -5.84
N GLY A 139 21.03 0.56 -6.21
CA GLY A 139 21.75 -0.56 -5.60
C GLY A 139 21.74 -1.82 -6.45
N ASP A 140 22.70 -2.69 -6.16
CA ASP A 140 22.95 -3.95 -6.87
C ASP A 140 22.65 -5.20 -6.00
N GLY A 141 22.07 -4.98 -4.81
CA GLY A 141 21.83 -5.98 -3.78
C GLY A 141 23.02 -6.30 -2.88
N LYS A 142 24.18 -5.68 -3.10
CA LYS A 142 25.35 -5.73 -2.20
C LYS A 142 25.61 -4.38 -1.55
N ALA A 143 25.48 -3.31 -2.33
CA ALA A 143 25.62 -1.94 -1.89
C ALA A 143 24.46 -1.09 -2.38
N SER A 144 24.23 0.03 -1.70
CA SER A 144 23.24 1.03 -2.11
C SER A 144 23.83 2.41 -1.92
N VAL A 145 23.55 3.29 -2.87
CA VAL A 145 23.96 4.70 -2.84
C VAL A 145 22.71 5.56 -2.85
N PHE A 146 22.72 6.56 -1.99
CA PHE A 146 21.71 7.60 -1.91
C PHE A 146 22.37 8.93 -2.27
N VAL A 147 21.84 9.59 -3.30
CA VAL A 147 22.30 10.91 -3.71
C VAL A 147 21.11 11.86 -3.64
N THR A 148 21.22 12.94 -2.88
CA THR A 148 20.20 13.98 -2.81
C THR A 148 20.77 15.30 -3.34
N THR A 149 19.88 16.24 -3.68
CA THR A 149 20.27 17.61 -4.04
C THR A 149 20.80 18.41 -2.84
N GLY A 150 20.64 17.90 -1.61
CA GLY A 150 20.97 18.60 -0.37
C GLY A 150 20.09 19.83 -0.09
N VAL A 151 19.08 20.09 -0.93
CA VAL A 151 18.17 21.23 -0.80
C VAL A 151 16.74 20.70 -0.70
N PRO A 152 16.05 20.91 0.43
CA PRO A 152 14.67 20.48 0.61
C PRO A 152 13.74 21.07 -0.45
N MET A 153 12.82 20.25 -0.96
CA MET A 153 11.80 20.70 -1.90
C MET A 153 10.76 21.57 -1.18
N VAL A 154 10.27 22.60 -1.86
CA VAL A 154 9.17 23.42 -1.37
C VAL A 154 7.86 22.64 -1.51
N LYS A 155 7.16 22.49 -0.40
CA LYS A 155 5.85 21.86 -0.31
C LYS A 155 4.87 22.53 -1.29
N ARG A 156 4.17 21.73 -2.08
CA ARG A 156 3.16 22.14 -3.08
C ARG A 156 3.69 23.03 -4.22
N ALA A 157 4.98 22.95 -4.53
CA ALA A 157 5.54 23.53 -5.76
C ALA A 157 5.83 22.44 -6.80
N TRP A 158 5.69 22.76 -8.08
CA TRP A 158 6.01 21.83 -9.16
C TRP A 158 7.52 21.76 -9.41
N TYR A 159 8.03 20.55 -9.50
CA TYR A 159 9.41 20.25 -9.87
C TYR A 159 9.46 19.30 -11.06
N ARG A 160 10.47 19.48 -11.90
CA ARG A 160 10.91 18.48 -12.88
C ARG A 160 12.16 17.81 -12.35
N LEU A 161 12.00 16.59 -11.84
CA LEU A 161 13.10 15.80 -11.30
C LEU A 161 13.69 14.94 -12.42
N ILE A 162 15.01 14.98 -12.57
CA ILE A 162 15.76 14.20 -13.54
C ILE A 162 16.99 13.67 -12.82
N ALA A 163 17.18 12.35 -12.89
CA ALA A 163 18.40 11.71 -12.42
C ALA A 163 18.91 10.77 -13.50
N SER A 164 20.20 10.87 -13.79
CA SER A 164 20.89 10.02 -14.76
C SER A 164 22.03 9.30 -14.07
N PHE A 165 22.16 8.02 -14.39
CA PHE A 165 23.27 7.18 -13.98
C PHE A 165 23.94 6.64 -15.24
N ASP A 166 25.25 6.78 -15.31
CA ASP A 166 26.06 6.30 -16.43
C ASP A 166 27.17 5.41 -15.88
N ILE A 167 27.38 4.25 -16.50
CA ILE A 167 28.46 3.35 -16.16
C ILE A 167 29.65 3.79 -17.02
N GLN A 168 30.54 4.59 -16.43
CA GLN A 168 31.81 4.84 -17.09
C GLN A 168 32.66 3.57 -17.03
N PRO A 169 33.19 3.08 -18.17
CA PRO A 169 34.19 2.01 -18.14
C PRO A 169 35.37 2.49 -17.29
N ALA A 170 35.88 1.60 -16.44
CA ALA A 170 37.06 1.89 -15.64
C ALA A 170 38.19 2.40 -16.56
N LYS A 171 38.69 3.61 -16.31
CA LYS A 171 39.91 4.08 -16.97
C LYS A 171 41.04 3.18 -16.49
N PHE A 172 41.50 2.28 -17.34
CA PHE A 172 42.77 1.59 -17.13
C PHE A 172 43.87 2.67 -17.14
N MET A 173 44.54 2.84 -16.00
CA MET A 173 45.72 3.67 -15.85
C MET A 173 46.96 2.77 -15.84
#